data_AF-A0A3D0RKA4-F1
#
_entry.id   AF-A0A3D0RKA4-F1
#
_cell.length_a   1.000
_cell.length_b   1.000
_cell.length_c   1.000
_cell.angle_alpha   90.00
_cell.angle_beta   90.00
_cell.angle_gamma   90.00
#
_symmetry.space_group_name_H-M   'P 1'
#
loop_
_entity.id
_entity.type
_entity.pdbx_description
1 polymer ?
#
loop_
_entity_poly.entity_id
_entity_poly.type
_entity_poly.pdbx_seq_one_letter_code
_entity_poly.pdbx_strand_id
1 'polypeptide(L)'
;YSGDAGATVREVLENPENRYSLTEKIPSDHNIILGLRRTQKVIPLIKRNNPNTFLVGFKLLKDVPEEELIRVANQLAEENGCDMVFANELAQLGESNHLGMLIRSGKVVDRPIGKKQIA
;
A
#
# COMPACT_ATOMS: atom_id res chain seq x y z
N TYR A 1 -22.55 24.61 -28.98
CA TYR A 1 -21.94 23.68 -28.03
C TYR A 1 -22.57 22.32 -28.23
N SER A 2 -22.05 21.57 -29.21
CA SER A 2 -22.42 20.18 -29.43
C SER A 2 -21.85 19.35 -28.28
N GLY A 3 -22.75 18.71 -27.52
CA GLY A 3 -22.39 17.87 -26.40
C GLY A 3 -21.61 16.66 -26.89
N ASP A 4 -20.32 16.64 -26.57
CA ASP A 4 -19.53 15.43 -26.58
C ASP A 4 -20.07 14.54 -25.46
N ALA A 5 -20.95 13.60 -25.82
CA ALA A 5 -21.35 12.53 -24.93
C ALA A 5 -20.14 11.61 -24.80
N GLY A 6 -19.19 12.00 -23.94
CA GLY A 6 -17.91 11.31 -23.79
C GLY A 6 -18.11 9.81 -23.60
N ALA A 7 -17.30 9.01 -24.29
CA ALA A 7 -17.33 7.56 -24.21
C ALA A 7 -17.20 7.08 -22.76
N THR A 8 -17.97 6.05 -22.41
CA THR A 8 -17.89 5.45 -21.07
C THR A 8 -16.53 4.76 -20.87
N VAL A 9 -16.07 4.68 -19.61
CA VAL A 9 -14.82 3.94 -19.28
C VAL A 9 -14.84 2.53 -19.84
N ARG A 10 -16.01 1.88 -19.85
CA ARG A 10 -16.17 0.54 -20.40
C ARG A 10 -15.94 0.50 -21.91
N GLU A 11 -16.56 1.41 -22.66
CA GLU A 11 -16.41 1.48 -24.11
C GLU A 11 -14.96 1.73 -24.52
N VAL A 12 -14.25 2.58 -23.79
CA VAL A 12 -12.83 2.86 -24.09
C VAL A 12 -11.93 1.66 -23.78
N LEU A 13 -12.23 0.87 -22.75
CA LEU A 13 -11.49 -0.36 -22.45
C LEU A 13 -11.78 -1.50 -23.43
N GLU A 14 -13.03 -1.61 -23.91
CA GLU A 14 -13.43 -2.63 -24.89
C GLU A 14 -12.93 -2.29 -26.30
N ASN A 15 -12.96 -1.00 -26.68
CA ASN A 15 -12.58 -0.48 -27.99
C ASN A 15 -11.56 0.68 -27.90
N PRO A 16 -10.33 0.43 -27.44
CA PRO A 16 -9.31 1.48 -27.34
C PRO A 16 -8.85 1.91 -28.74
N GLU A 17 -8.63 3.23 -28.93
CA GLU A 17 -8.10 3.78 -30.19
C GLU A 17 -6.76 3.16 -30.58
N ASN A 18 -5.91 2.85 -29.57
CA ASN A 18 -4.60 2.25 -29.76
C ASN A 18 -4.33 1.20 -28.66
N ARG A 19 -3.64 0.11 -29.01
CA ARG A 19 -3.11 -0.89 -28.07
C ARG A 19 -1.60 -0.99 -28.27
N TYR A 20 -0.84 -0.50 -27.30
CA TYR A 20 0.62 -0.59 -27.34
C TYR A 20 1.09 -1.95 -26.82
N SER A 21 2.04 -2.58 -27.52
CA SER A 21 2.72 -3.78 -27.05
C SER A 21 3.81 -3.44 -26.02
N LEU A 22 4.32 -4.45 -25.31
CA LEU A 22 5.35 -4.29 -24.27
C LEU A 22 6.68 -3.71 -24.79
N THR A 23 6.91 -3.74 -26.10
CA THR A 23 8.17 -3.33 -26.74
C THR A 23 8.07 -1.98 -27.46
N GLU A 24 6.87 -1.41 -27.56
CA GLU A 24 6.64 -0.15 -28.24
C GLU A 24 6.71 1.03 -27.26
N LYS A 25 7.40 2.10 -27.67
CA LYS A 25 7.40 3.34 -26.92
C LYS A 25 6.03 4.01 -27.08
N ILE A 26 5.39 4.33 -25.96
CA ILE A 26 4.13 5.08 -25.96
C ILE A 26 4.42 6.54 -26.34
N PRO A 27 3.83 7.10 -27.41
CA PRO A 27 3.96 8.51 -27.79
C PRO A 27 3.38 9.44 -26.72
N SER A 28 4.01 10.62 -26.53
CA SER A 28 3.61 11.59 -25.48
C SER A 28 2.46 12.52 -25.87
N ASP A 29 2.05 12.49 -27.13
CA ASP A 29 1.01 13.35 -27.73
C ASP A 29 -0.40 12.73 -27.69
N HIS A 30 -0.55 11.54 -27.08
CA HIS A 30 -1.82 10.82 -26.96
C HIS A 30 -2.21 10.58 -25.49
N ASN A 31 -3.51 10.49 -25.22
CA ASN A 31 -4.03 10.12 -23.91
C ASN A 31 -3.73 8.63 -23.61
N ILE A 32 -3.35 8.32 -22.37
CA ILE A 32 -2.99 6.96 -21.94
C ILE A 32 -4.05 6.41 -20.98
N ILE A 33 -4.42 5.14 -21.19
CA ILE A 33 -5.29 4.39 -20.28
C ILE A 33 -4.52 3.18 -19.77
N LEU A 34 -4.45 3.05 -18.44
CA LEU A 34 -3.71 1.98 -17.78
C LEU A 34 -4.66 0.98 -17.11
N GLY A 35 -4.59 -0.27 -17.56
CA GLY A 35 -5.26 -1.38 -16.90
C GLY A 35 -4.37 -1.98 -15.81
N LEU A 36 -4.85 -1.98 -14.56
CA LEU A 36 -4.13 -2.57 -13.43
C LEU A 36 -4.82 -3.87 -12.97
N ARG A 37 -4.01 -4.86 -12.58
CA ARG A 37 -4.50 -6.09 -11.92
C ARG A 37 -3.96 -6.15 -10.49
N ARG A 38 -4.76 -6.70 -9.58
CA ARG A 38 -4.30 -6.97 -8.21
C ARG A 38 -3.16 -7.99 -8.24
N THR A 39 -2.08 -7.70 -7.53
CA THR A 39 -0.99 -8.66 -7.29
C THR A 39 -1.41 -9.68 -6.22
N GLN A 40 -0.79 -10.86 -6.23
CA GLN A 40 -0.94 -11.80 -5.11
C GLN A 40 -0.23 -11.24 -3.87
N LYS A 41 -0.90 -11.30 -2.72
CA LYS A 41 -0.31 -10.92 -1.43
C LYS A 41 0.75 -11.96 -1.05
N VAL A 42 1.99 -11.52 -0.82
CA VAL A 42 3.11 -12.40 -0.43
C VAL A 42 3.12 -12.68 1.08
N ILE A 43 2.77 -11.69 1.91
CA ILE A 43 2.87 -11.79 3.38
C ILE A 43 2.13 -13.02 3.95
N PRO A 44 0.90 -13.38 3.53
CA PRO A 44 0.21 -14.57 4.03
C PRO A 44 0.97 -15.88 3.79
N LEU A 45 1.86 -15.93 2.80
CA LEU A 45 2.61 -17.13 2.45
C LEU A 45 3.77 -17.39 3.43
N ILE A 46 4.27 -16.37 4.13
CA ILE A 46 5.45 -16.48 5.00
C ILE A 46 5.19 -17.47 6.14
N LYS A 47 4.17 -17.21 6.96
CA LYS A 47 3.79 -18.08 8.09
C LYS A 47 3.21 -19.41 7.63
N ARG A 48 2.58 -19.47 6.45
CA ARG A 48 2.13 -20.74 5.85
C ARG A 48 3.29 -21.68 5.55
N ASN A 49 4.40 -21.13 5.05
CA ASN A 49 5.58 -21.91 4.67
C ASN A 49 6.50 -22.19 5.87
N ASN A 50 6.58 -21.26 6.83
CA ASN A 50 7.33 -21.44 8.06
C ASN A 50 6.59 -20.80 9.25
N PRO A 51 5.80 -21.58 10.01
CA PRO A 51 5.01 -21.06 11.12
C PRO A 51 5.81 -20.39 12.23
N ASN A 52 7.09 -20.77 12.38
CA ASN A 52 7.97 -20.31 13.46
C ASN A 52 8.71 -19.01 13.12
N THR A 53 8.61 -18.50 11.89
CA THR A 53 9.23 -17.22 11.50
C THR A 53 8.68 -16.09 12.36
N PHE A 54 9.54 -15.26 12.97
CA PHE A 54 9.10 -14.02 13.58
C PHE A 54 8.79 -12.98 12.49
N LEU A 55 7.52 -12.64 12.31
CA LEU A 55 7.04 -11.80 11.22
C LEU A 55 6.68 -10.41 11.72
N VAL A 56 7.41 -9.41 11.21
CA VAL A 56 7.10 -7.99 11.42
C VAL A 56 6.48 -7.41 10.15
N GLY A 57 5.21 -7.00 10.24
CA GLY A 57 4.52 -6.29 9.18
C GLY A 57 4.82 -4.79 9.22
N PHE A 58 4.72 -4.12 8.07
CA PHE A 58 4.81 -2.66 7.98
C PHE A 58 3.51 -2.11 7.39
N LYS A 59 2.99 -1.03 7.98
CA LYS A 59 1.79 -0.35 7.51
C LYS A 59 1.99 1.17 7.48
N LEU A 60 2.05 1.71 6.27
CA LEU A 60 2.05 3.15 6.03
C LEU A 60 0.63 3.63 5.72
N LEU A 61 0.17 4.65 6.43
CA LEU A 61 -1.07 5.38 6.16
C LEU A 61 -0.77 6.87 5.93
N LYS A 62 -1.79 7.62 5.53
CA LYS A 62 -1.69 9.07 5.34
C LYS A 62 -2.91 9.77 5.94
N ASP A 63 -2.69 10.84 6.70
CA ASP A 63 -3.71 11.76 7.21
C ASP A 63 -4.81 11.06 8.05
N VAL A 64 -4.43 10.07 8.86
CA VAL A 64 -5.33 9.31 9.74
C VAL A 64 -5.02 9.53 11.23
N PRO A 65 -6.01 9.43 12.13
CA PRO A 65 -5.76 9.49 13.57
C PRO A 65 -5.00 8.23 14.07
N GLU A 66 -4.36 8.35 15.23
CA GLU A 66 -3.59 7.25 15.87
C GLU A 66 -4.44 5.97 16.07
N GLU A 67 -5.69 6.12 16.46
CA GLU A 67 -6.63 5.00 16.67
C GLU A 67 -6.83 4.19 15.38
N GLU A 68 -6.88 4.86 14.24
CA GLU A 68 -7.02 4.21 12.93
C GLU A 68 -5.72 3.51 12.52
N LEU A 69 -4.56 4.10 12.80
CA LEU A 69 -3.26 3.44 12.63
C LEU A 69 -3.19 2.14 13.42
N ILE A 70 -3.60 2.16 14.70
CA ILE A 70 -3.61 0.98 15.56
C ILE A 70 -4.60 -0.06 15.03
N ARG A 71 -5.81 0.35 14.65
CA ARG A 71 -6.84 -0.55 14.09
C ARG A 71 -6.34 -1.28 12.85
N VAL A 72 -5.79 -0.56 11.88
CA VAL A 72 -5.31 -1.14 10.63
C VAL A 72 -4.07 -1.99 10.83
N ALA A 73 -3.20 -1.63 11.78
CA ALA A 73 -2.07 -2.46 12.16
C ALA A 73 -2.50 -3.80 12.78
N ASN A 74 -3.48 -3.78 13.68
CA ASN A 74 -4.04 -5.00 14.26
C ASN A 74 -4.69 -5.89 13.21
N GLN A 75 -5.48 -5.30 12.29
CA GLN A 75 -6.05 -6.04 11.17
C GLN A 75 -4.97 -6.68 10.30
N LEU A 76 -3.88 -5.97 10.00
CA LEU A 76 -2.75 -6.53 9.25
C LEU A 76 -2.11 -7.71 10.00
N ALA A 77 -1.93 -7.58 11.32
CA ALA A 77 -1.37 -8.64 12.16
C ALA A 77 -2.24 -9.90 12.15
N GLU A 78 -3.55 -9.75 12.34
CA GLU A 78 -4.51 -10.87 12.33
C GLU A 78 -4.59 -11.54 10.97
N GLU A 79 -4.73 -10.77 9.88
CA GLU A 79 -4.86 -11.30 8.51
C GLU A 79 -3.64 -12.11 8.06
N ASN A 80 -2.46 -11.82 8.62
CA ASN A 80 -1.19 -12.38 8.14
C ASN A 80 -0.43 -13.18 9.20
N GLY A 81 -0.95 -13.28 10.42
CA GLY A 81 -0.26 -13.89 11.55
C GLY A 81 1.04 -13.18 11.93
N CYS A 82 1.12 -11.85 11.77
CA CYS A 82 2.32 -11.11 12.18
C CYS A 82 2.47 -11.14 13.70
N ASP A 83 3.69 -11.31 14.18
CA ASP A 83 4.00 -11.19 15.61
C ASP A 83 3.94 -9.74 16.06
N MET A 84 4.33 -8.82 15.17
CA MET A 84 4.32 -7.37 15.39
C MET A 84 4.01 -6.62 14.10
N VAL A 85 3.50 -5.40 14.22
CA VAL A 85 3.33 -4.49 13.09
C VAL A 85 3.91 -3.13 13.45
N PHE A 86 4.76 -2.60 12.55
CA PHE A 86 5.20 -1.22 12.59
C PHE A 86 4.25 -0.35 11.75
N ALA A 87 3.53 0.54 12.41
CA ALA A 87 2.60 1.47 11.78
C ALA A 87 3.21 2.86 11.71
N ASN A 88 3.23 3.47 10.53
CA ASN A 88 3.79 4.79 10.31
C ASN A 88 2.84 5.70 9.53
N GLU A 89 2.97 7.00 9.77
CA GLU A 89 2.17 8.04 9.12
C GLU A 89 3.01 8.84 8.13
N LEU A 90 2.53 8.95 6.89
CA LEU A 90 3.25 9.58 5.77
C LEU A 90 3.59 11.05 6.02
N ALA A 91 2.69 11.80 6.67
CA ALA A 91 2.94 13.19 7.06
C ALA A 91 4.12 13.34 8.04
N GLN A 92 4.55 12.22 8.65
CA GLN A 92 5.59 12.14 9.65
C GLN A 92 6.73 11.23 9.18
N LEU A 93 7.19 11.31 7.91
CA LEU A 93 8.35 10.55 7.41
C LEU A 93 9.59 11.43 7.12
N GLY A 94 9.64 12.66 7.63
CA GLY A 94 10.83 13.51 7.49
C GLY A 94 12.08 12.86 8.11
N GLU A 95 13.28 13.20 7.63
CA GLU A 95 14.55 12.59 8.08
C GLU A 95 14.75 12.60 9.59
N SER A 96 14.27 13.65 10.27
CA SER A 96 14.32 13.81 11.73
C SER A 96 13.00 13.47 12.45
N ASN A 97 11.90 13.31 11.71
CA ASN A 97 10.54 13.26 12.27
C ASN A 97 9.80 11.99 11.84
N HIS A 98 10.52 10.88 11.68
CA HIS A 98 9.92 9.60 11.31
C HIS A 98 9.20 8.98 12.52
N LEU A 99 7.98 9.44 12.82
CA LEU A 99 7.19 8.89 13.92
C LEU A 99 6.50 7.60 13.45
N GLY A 100 6.79 6.50 14.13
CA GLY A 100 6.05 5.26 13.97
C GLY A 100 5.72 4.63 15.31
N MET A 101 4.78 3.71 15.29
CA MET A 101 4.37 2.92 16.44
C MET A 101 4.66 1.47 16.16
N LEU A 102 5.32 0.83 17.11
CA LEU A 102 5.50 -0.61 17.11
C LEU A 102 4.36 -1.23 17.91
N ILE A 103 3.59 -2.10 17.28
CA ILE A 103 2.36 -2.66 17.86
C ILE A 103 2.52 -4.18 17.98
N ARG A 104 2.21 -4.70 19.16
CA ARG A 104 2.20 -6.13 19.48
C ARG A 104 0.94 -6.47 20.26
N SER A 105 0.18 -7.44 19.77
CA SER A 105 -1.04 -7.94 20.45
C SER A 105 -2.01 -6.82 20.85
N GLY A 106 -2.30 -5.90 19.92
CA GLY A 106 -3.24 -4.80 20.16
C GLY A 106 -2.66 -3.59 20.90
N LYS A 107 -1.41 -3.65 21.37
CA LYS A 107 -0.81 -2.61 22.22
C LYS A 107 0.39 -1.97 21.55
N VAL A 108 0.51 -0.66 21.68
CA VAL A 108 1.74 0.06 21.30
C VAL A 108 2.81 -0.28 22.34
N VAL A 109 3.90 -0.90 21.89
CA VAL A 109 5.03 -1.29 22.74
C VAL A 109 6.22 -0.36 22.60
N ASP A 110 6.30 0.40 21.50
CA ASP A 110 7.35 1.40 21.30
C ASP A 110 6.90 2.51 20.33
N ARG A 111 7.56 3.67 20.40
CA ARG A 111 7.37 4.84 19.53
C ARG A 111 8.72 5.39 19.07
N PRO A 112 9.45 4.67 18.20
CA PRO A 112 10.74 5.14 17.72
C PRO A 112 10.59 6.39 16.87
N ILE A 113 11.55 7.31 17.01
CA ILE A 113 11.62 8.57 16.26
C ILE A 113 12.85 8.53 15.36
N GLY A 114 12.62 8.68 14.06
CA GLY A 114 13.70 8.74 13.06
C GLY A 114 14.22 7.36 12.67
N LYS A 115 14.87 7.29 11.51
CA LYS A 115 15.31 6.03 10.89
C LYS A 115 16.28 5.22 11.77
N LYS A 116 17.10 5.89 12.59
CA LYS A 116 18.10 5.24 13.46
C LYS A 116 17.50 4.48 14.64
N GLN A 117 16.35 4.89 15.15
CA GLN A 117 15.69 4.19 16.26
C GLN A 117 14.80 3.05 15.78
N ILE A 118 14.39 3.09 14.50
CA ILE A 118 13.58 2.05 13.87
C ILE A 118 14.43 0.82 13.51
N ALA A 119 15.71 1.03 13.17
CA ALA A 119 16.67 -0.02 12.78
C ALA A 119 17.33 -0.69 13.98
#